data_AF-A0AAN7YRL5-F1
#
_entry.id   AF-A0AAN7YRL5-F1
#
_cell.length_a   1.000
_cell.length_b   1.000
_cell.length_c   1.000
_cell.angle_alpha   90.00
_cell.angle_beta   90.00
_cell.angle_gamma   90.00
#
_symmetry.space_group_name_H-M   'P 1'
#
loop_
_entity.id
_entity.type
_entity.pdbx_description
1 polymer ?
#
loop_
_entity_poly.entity_id
_entity_poly.type
_entity_poly.pdbx_seq_one_letter_code
_entity_poly.pdbx_strand_id
1 'polypeptide(L)'
;MIENDYIYNENEWEFINDGYKKKGSFGEIIKARKKNGIINEIKVNDKIIGIKIIKFEDEIKLNEVLNLEKIKKENNKIKLNTIIDYYGYGIKDKNLYIYLEFIEGNTIYELKKNNQLKLDEKQIQIILGKCLETIKFLHKNCKIIHMDLKCDNIILRNFNNLDIVIIDYGLSINVGEKKKDRYGTFLPPEFLLNPRLTFENYNYIFDVYCLGCVSIELFLDIACDSRHGFDNYLKENQNKMSPLFSNFIKKCINTKLDIKALEIHPFINGNYGDVKRYFKLLKETPLKKIREKFNIVDNSILLINDSSPLYNLNENDKKMIVFGESFNNVISKKMLENKKIVIINNPNREIGIDFYIPKEVIYLSIKGKGEFEFENSIPNNLETFIYEGEIRNEISGLKNNIKHLILENYNELFIKIHRIPPSVTFLQLGNSVEKEVIKKSFSFLPPNIEELCFGCTDDTLKEIERKDIPSSINFFYINGKLMKFLDNKLISYQ
;
A
#
# COMPACT_ATOMS: atom_id res chain seq x y z
N MET A 1 -19.06 -0.25 -33.51
CA MET A 1 -20.54 -0.22 -33.52
C MET A 1 -20.98 0.67 -32.38
N ILE A 2 -21.11 1.97 -32.64
CA ILE A 2 -21.90 2.86 -31.77
C ILE A 2 -23.27 2.82 -32.43
N GLU A 3 -24.26 2.23 -31.76
CA GLU A 3 -25.64 2.29 -32.24
C GLU A 3 -26.04 3.77 -32.32
N ASN A 4 -26.74 4.15 -33.39
CA ASN A 4 -27.17 5.52 -33.69
C ASN A 4 -28.21 6.07 -32.68
N ASP A 5 -28.31 5.50 -31.49
CA ASP A 5 -29.49 5.63 -30.62
C ASP A 5 -29.34 6.72 -29.55
N TYR A 6 -28.15 7.32 -29.40
CA TYR A 6 -27.88 8.34 -28.37
C TYR A 6 -27.43 9.68 -28.97
N ILE A 7 -28.31 10.31 -29.75
CA ILE A 7 -28.08 11.64 -30.32
C ILE A 7 -28.34 12.71 -29.25
N TYR A 8 -27.38 13.62 -29.04
CA TYR A 8 -27.59 14.76 -28.13
C TYR A 8 -28.55 15.79 -28.77
N ASN A 9 -29.62 16.16 -28.04
CA ASN A 9 -30.57 17.18 -28.43
C ASN A 9 -30.72 18.24 -27.32
N GLU A 10 -30.26 19.44 -27.60
CA GLU A 10 -30.25 20.57 -26.66
C GLU A 10 -31.66 20.97 -26.18
N ASN A 11 -32.68 20.81 -27.04
CA ASN A 11 -34.06 21.17 -26.71
C ASN A 11 -34.68 20.31 -25.60
N GLU A 12 -34.06 19.18 -25.26
CA GLU A 12 -34.53 18.26 -24.20
C GLU A 12 -34.00 18.64 -22.82
N TRP A 13 -33.17 19.69 -22.73
CA TRP A 13 -32.54 20.14 -21.50
C TRP A 13 -33.08 21.51 -21.07
N GLU A 14 -33.22 21.67 -19.77
CA GLU A 14 -33.43 22.95 -19.09
C GLU A 14 -32.10 23.36 -18.45
N PHE A 15 -31.46 24.39 -18.98
CA PHE A 15 -30.18 24.87 -18.46
C PHE A 15 -30.39 25.75 -17.23
N ILE A 16 -29.63 25.47 -16.17
CA ILE A 16 -29.76 26.18 -14.89
C ILE A 16 -28.75 27.34 -14.87
N ASN A 17 -29.17 28.50 -14.37
CA ASN A 17 -28.37 29.73 -14.29
C ASN A 17 -27.75 30.11 -15.65
N ASP A 18 -28.57 30.17 -16.70
CA ASP A 18 -28.17 30.48 -18.09
C ASP A 18 -27.04 29.60 -18.63
N GLY A 19 -27.01 28.33 -18.19
CA GLY A 19 -25.99 27.38 -18.61
C GLY A 19 -24.67 27.59 -17.89
N TYR A 20 -24.71 27.88 -16.58
CA TYR A 20 -23.53 28.00 -15.73
C TYR A 20 -22.52 26.90 -16.07
N LYS A 21 -21.33 27.33 -16.48
CA LYS A 21 -20.23 26.46 -16.87
C LYS A 21 -19.20 26.43 -15.76
N LYS A 22 -19.02 25.26 -15.15
CA LYS A 22 -17.84 25.02 -14.32
C LYS A 22 -16.70 24.61 -15.24
N LYS A 23 -15.67 25.46 -15.36
CA LYS A 23 -14.44 25.13 -16.08
C LYS A 23 -13.53 24.32 -15.16
N GLY A 24 -13.40 23.02 -15.45
CA GLY A 24 -12.40 22.15 -14.82
C GLY A 24 -11.19 21.95 -15.72
N SER A 25 -10.18 21.25 -15.20
CA SER A 25 -8.95 20.89 -15.92
C SER A 25 -9.17 20.00 -17.15
N PHE A 26 -10.35 19.37 -17.28
CA PHE A 26 -10.65 18.36 -18.31
C PHE A 26 -11.86 18.68 -19.21
N GLY A 27 -12.49 19.84 -19.04
CA GLY A 27 -13.62 20.25 -19.87
C GLY A 27 -14.57 21.23 -19.21
N GLU A 28 -15.57 21.66 -20.00
CA GLU A 28 -16.69 22.48 -19.51
C GLU A 28 -17.80 21.54 -19.01
N ILE A 29 -18.22 21.73 -17.76
CA ILE A 29 -19.41 21.08 -17.19
C ILE A 29 -20.56 22.08 -17.23
N ILE A 30 -21.66 21.72 -17.90
CA ILE A 30 -22.89 22.51 -17.92
C ILE A 30 -23.88 21.94 -16.90
N LYS A 31 -24.49 22.81 -16.10
CA LYS A 31 -25.54 22.45 -15.14
C LYS A 31 -26.92 22.47 -15.83
N ALA A 32 -27.62 21.35 -15.84
CA ALA A 32 -28.91 21.21 -16.53
C ALA A 32 -29.88 20.24 -15.84
N ARG A 33 -31.16 20.27 -16.21
CA ARG A 33 -32.18 19.26 -15.88
C ARG A 33 -32.73 18.66 -17.18
N LYS A 34 -33.02 17.36 -17.16
CA LYS A 34 -33.64 16.69 -18.31
C LYS A 34 -35.16 16.89 -18.26
N LYS A 35 -35.76 17.51 -19.29
CA LYS A 35 -37.18 17.91 -19.29
C LYS A 35 -38.16 16.74 -19.10
N ASN A 36 -37.89 15.59 -19.71
CA ASN A 36 -38.72 14.39 -19.57
C ASN A 36 -38.31 13.49 -18.39
N GLY A 37 -37.29 13.89 -17.62
CA GLY A 37 -36.75 13.14 -16.50
C GLY A 37 -36.11 11.79 -16.86
N ILE A 38 -35.78 11.53 -18.14
CA ILE A 38 -35.24 10.24 -18.60
C ILE A 38 -34.01 10.48 -19.50
N ILE A 39 -32.89 9.84 -19.16
CA ILE A 39 -31.64 9.85 -19.94
C ILE A 39 -31.27 8.41 -20.25
N ASN A 40 -31.12 8.03 -21.52
CA ASN A 40 -30.72 6.69 -21.96
C ASN A 40 -31.43 5.59 -21.15
N GLU A 41 -32.77 5.66 -21.11
CA GLU A 41 -33.67 4.75 -20.35
C GLU A 41 -33.59 4.83 -18.81
N ILE A 42 -32.71 5.65 -18.26
CA ILE A 42 -32.55 5.85 -16.82
C ILE A 42 -33.44 7.01 -16.36
N LYS A 43 -34.35 6.72 -15.42
CA LYS A 43 -35.14 7.76 -14.75
C LYS A 43 -34.23 8.60 -13.84
N VAL A 44 -34.04 9.85 -14.21
CA VAL A 44 -33.35 10.87 -13.41
C VAL A 44 -34.33 11.85 -12.75
N ASN A 45 -35.61 11.85 -13.15
CA ASN A 45 -36.65 12.75 -12.64
C ASN A 45 -36.16 14.22 -12.70
N ASP A 46 -36.37 15.00 -11.63
CA ASP A 46 -35.97 16.41 -11.56
C ASP A 46 -34.52 16.63 -11.09
N LYS A 47 -33.68 15.58 -11.08
CA LYS A 47 -32.28 15.69 -10.68
C LYS A 47 -31.53 16.70 -11.55
N ILE A 48 -30.62 17.44 -10.90
CA ILE A 48 -29.65 18.28 -11.57
C ILE A 48 -28.52 17.41 -12.11
N ILE A 49 -28.17 17.63 -13.37
CA ILE A 49 -27.20 16.86 -14.16
C ILE A 49 -26.05 17.77 -14.57
N GLY A 50 -24.83 17.25 -14.46
CA GLY A 50 -23.63 17.84 -15.04
C GLY A 50 -23.38 17.23 -16.42
N ILE A 51 -23.36 18.07 -17.46
CA ILE A 51 -23.06 17.65 -18.83
C ILE A 51 -21.60 17.99 -19.13
N LYS A 52 -20.72 16.97 -19.14
CA LYS A 52 -19.31 17.12 -19.54
C LYS A 52 -19.21 17.05 -21.06
N ILE A 53 -18.74 18.13 -21.67
CA ILE A 53 -18.57 18.22 -23.12
C ILE A 53 -17.12 17.97 -23.49
N ILE A 54 -16.88 16.96 -24.33
CA ILE A 54 -15.55 16.58 -24.79
C ILE A 54 -15.55 16.55 -26.32
N LYS A 55 -14.62 17.27 -26.95
CA LYS A 55 -14.41 17.17 -28.40
C LYS A 55 -14.06 15.73 -28.79
N PHE A 56 -14.88 15.13 -29.62
CA PHE A 56 -14.74 13.78 -30.16
C PHE A 56 -13.79 13.82 -31.36
N GLU A 57 -12.49 13.97 -31.07
CA GLU A 57 -11.42 13.99 -32.08
C GLU A 57 -10.81 12.59 -32.29
N ASP A 58 -10.88 11.69 -31.30
CA ASP A 58 -10.28 10.34 -31.33
C ASP A 58 -11.17 9.29 -30.62
N GLU A 59 -11.14 8.03 -31.10
CA GLU A 59 -11.80 6.86 -30.48
C GLU A 59 -11.40 6.67 -28.99
N ILE A 60 -10.22 7.17 -28.59
CA ILE A 60 -9.68 7.09 -27.23
C ILE A 60 -10.65 7.66 -26.18
N LYS A 61 -11.51 8.62 -26.55
CA LYS A 61 -12.44 9.30 -25.63
C LYS A 61 -13.71 8.50 -25.33
N LEU A 62 -14.01 7.43 -26.09
CA LEU A 62 -15.06 6.47 -25.71
C LEU A 62 -14.65 5.61 -24.51
N ASN A 63 -13.37 5.49 -24.22
CA ASN A 63 -12.91 4.71 -23.07
C ASN A 63 -13.46 5.25 -21.75
N GLU A 64 -13.64 6.57 -21.62
CA GLU A 64 -14.27 7.15 -20.42
C GLU A 64 -15.70 6.63 -20.25
N VAL A 65 -16.49 6.63 -21.32
CA VAL A 65 -17.87 6.12 -21.33
C VAL A 65 -17.89 4.64 -20.97
N LEU A 66 -17.07 3.81 -21.63
CA LEU A 66 -17.01 2.37 -21.37
C LEU A 66 -16.59 2.06 -19.93
N ASN A 67 -15.63 2.81 -19.39
CA ASN A 67 -15.20 2.67 -18.00
C ASN A 67 -16.31 3.10 -17.04
N LEU A 68 -17.00 4.22 -17.29
CA LEU A 68 -18.12 4.70 -16.48
C LEU A 68 -19.30 3.73 -16.48
N GLU A 69 -19.65 3.13 -17.61
CA GLU A 69 -20.68 2.09 -17.71
C GLU A 69 -20.31 0.87 -16.85
N LYS A 70 -19.06 0.42 -16.94
CA LYS A 70 -18.55 -0.71 -16.14
C LYS A 70 -18.54 -0.39 -14.64
N ILE A 71 -18.06 0.79 -14.27
CA ILE A 71 -18.03 1.29 -12.89
C ILE A 71 -19.45 1.36 -12.34
N LYS A 72 -20.39 1.96 -13.07
CA LYS A 72 -21.80 2.03 -12.67
C LYS A 72 -22.40 0.65 -12.45
N LYS A 73 -22.17 -0.29 -13.36
CA LYS A 73 -22.68 -1.67 -13.26
C LYS A 73 -22.22 -2.36 -11.98
N GLU A 74 -20.93 -2.22 -11.64
CA GLU A 74 -20.40 -2.79 -10.39
C GLU A 74 -20.84 -1.99 -9.16
N ASN A 75 -20.95 -0.65 -9.27
CA ASN A 75 -21.34 0.20 -8.15
C ASN A 75 -22.82 0.04 -7.78
N ASN A 76 -23.69 -0.33 -8.72
CA ASN A 76 -25.09 -0.69 -8.40
C ASN A 76 -25.19 -1.86 -7.39
N LYS A 77 -24.16 -2.71 -7.31
CA LYS A 77 -24.10 -3.84 -6.37
C LYS A 77 -23.55 -3.42 -4.99
N ILE A 78 -22.60 -2.48 -4.96
CA ILE A 78 -21.83 -2.13 -3.76
C ILE A 78 -22.31 -0.83 -3.11
N LYS A 79 -22.77 0.13 -3.93
CA LYS A 79 -23.31 1.44 -3.55
C LYS A 79 -22.29 2.30 -2.79
N LEU A 80 -21.12 2.51 -3.37
CA LEU A 80 -20.14 3.48 -2.88
C LEU A 80 -20.57 4.89 -3.26
N ASN A 81 -20.70 5.76 -2.25
CA ASN A 81 -21.07 7.17 -2.39
C ASN A 81 -19.92 8.04 -2.92
N THR A 82 -18.69 7.50 -2.95
CA THR A 82 -17.47 8.17 -3.39
C THR A 82 -17.27 8.12 -4.90
N ILE A 83 -18.07 7.34 -5.61
CA ILE A 83 -18.09 7.26 -7.08
C ILE A 83 -19.17 8.21 -7.59
N ILE A 84 -18.84 9.03 -8.59
CA ILE A 84 -19.81 9.90 -9.26
C ILE A 84 -20.89 9.08 -9.99
N ASP A 85 -22.17 9.49 -9.86
CA ASP A 85 -23.24 8.83 -10.64
C ASP A 85 -23.10 9.15 -12.13
N TYR A 86 -23.23 8.11 -12.95
CA TYR A 86 -23.23 8.18 -14.41
C TYR A 86 -24.62 7.88 -14.97
N TYR A 87 -25.12 8.74 -15.86
CA TYR A 87 -26.49 8.66 -16.40
C TYR A 87 -26.56 8.33 -17.89
N GLY A 88 -25.43 8.29 -18.60
CA GLY A 88 -25.40 7.99 -20.03
C GLY A 88 -24.55 9.00 -20.79
N TYR A 89 -24.65 8.94 -22.10
CA TYR A 89 -23.96 9.88 -22.99
C TYR A 89 -24.82 10.22 -24.19
N GLY A 90 -24.47 11.30 -24.88
CA GLY A 90 -24.99 11.64 -26.20
C GLY A 90 -23.87 12.12 -27.13
N ILE A 91 -24.09 12.01 -28.43
CA ILE A 91 -23.14 12.45 -29.45
C ILE A 91 -23.83 13.46 -30.37
N LYS A 92 -23.17 14.57 -30.66
CA LYS A 92 -23.58 15.56 -31.66
C LYS A 92 -22.37 16.35 -32.15
N ASP A 93 -22.27 16.59 -33.46
CA ASP A 93 -21.27 17.49 -34.08
C ASP A 93 -19.83 17.25 -33.62
N LYS A 94 -19.41 15.97 -33.57
CA LYS A 94 -18.10 15.55 -33.03
C LYS A 94 -17.85 16.03 -31.60
N ASN A 95 -18.89 16.11 -30.78
CA ASN A 95 -18.79 16.28 -29.34
C ASN A 95 -19.47 15.11 -28.65
N LEU A 96 -18.79 14.61 -27.62
CA LEU A 96 -19.31 13.65 -26.66
C LEU A 96 -19.83 14.41 -25.45
N TYR A 97 -21.08 14.15 -25.10
CA TYR A 97 -21.79 14.73 -23.97
C TYR A 97 -21.97 13.64 -22.92
N ILE A 98 -21.19 13.65 -21.85
CA ILE A 98 -21.29 12.66 -20.76
C ILE A 98 -22.18 13.25 -19.67
N TYR A 99 -23.24 12.51 -19.30
CA TYR A 99 -24.20 12.94 -18.29
C TYR A 99 -23.84 12.35 -16.92
N LEU A 100 -23.52 13.21 -15.97
CA LEU A 100 -23.04 12.87 -14.63
C LEU A 100 -23.87 13.54 -13.55
N GLU A 101 -23.73 13.10 -12.30
CA GLU A 101 -24.18 13.87 -11.14
C GLU A 101 -23.56 15.27 -11.16
N PHE A 102 -24.38 16.32 -10.99
CA PHE A 102 -23.83 17.63 -10.70
C PHE A 102 -23.50 17.74 -9.22
N ILE A 103 -22.21 17.81 -8.89
CA ILE A 103 -21.76 18.01 -7.51
C ILE A 103 -21.63 19.52 -7.25
N GLU A 104 -22.42 20.06 -6.31
CA GLU A 104 -22.37 21.49 -5.93
C GLU A 104 -21.04 21.89 -5.24
N GLY A 105 -20.29 20.91 -4.75
CA GLY A 105 -19.01 21.12 -4.09
C GLY A 105 -17.89 21.61 -5.02
N ASN A 106 -16.78 22.01 -4.40
CA ASN A 106 -15.55 22.36 -5.11
C ASN A 106 -14.51 21.26 -4.99
N THR A 107 -13.59 21.23 -5.95
CA THR A 107 -12.47 20.29 -5.86
C THR A 107 -11.63 20.64 -4.64
N ILE A 108 -11.00 19.64 -4.03
CA ILE A 108 -10.10 19.87 -2.89
C ILE A 108 -8.99 20.83 -3.31
N TYR A 109 -8.48 20.71 -4.54
CA TYR A 109 -7.51 21.64 -5.10
C TYR A 109 -8.01 23.10 -5.12
N GLU A 110 -9.23 23.35 -5.62
CA GLU A 110 -9.84 24.69 -5.66
C GLU A 110 -9.96 25.27 -4.25
N LEU A 111 -10.45 24.47 -3.30
CA LEU A 111 -10.65 24.90 -1.92
C LEU A 111 -9.32 25.25 -1.23
N LYS A 112 -8.28 24.43 -1.43
CA LYS A 112 -6.95 24.70 -0.87
C LYS A 112 -6.30 25.92 -1.50
N LYS A 113 -6.34 26.03 -2.84
CA LYS A 113 -5.79 27.17 -3.58
C LYS A 113 -6.40 28.51 -3.13
N ASN A 114 -7.68 28.50 -2.77
CA ASN A 114 -8.39 29.68 -2.27
C ASN A 114 -8.28 29.87 -0.75
N ASN A 115 -7.46 29.08 -0.05
CA ASN A 115 -7.34 29.07 1.41
C ASN A 115 -8.67 28.81 2.16
N GLN A 116 -9.62 28.13 1.51
CA GLN A 116 -10.95 27.79 2.04
C GLN A 116 -10.98 26.43 2.73
N LEU A 117 -9.88 25.66 2.66
CA LEU A 117 -9.77 24.34 3.25
C LEU A 117 -8.42 24.18 3.94
N LYS A 118 -8.47 23.97 5.25
CA LYS A 118 -7.34 23.54 6.07
C LYS A 118 -7.75 22.25 6.75
N LEU A 119 -6.89 21.24 6.65
CA LEU A 119 -7.16 19.90 7.16
C LEU A 119 -6.12 19.55 8.22
N ASP A 120 -6.58 19.03 9.35
CA ASP A 120 -5.70 18.29 10.26
C ASP A 120 -5.48 16.85 9.75
N GLU A 121 -4.50 16.15 10.31
CA GLU A 121 -4.19 14.79 9.88
C GLU A 121 -5.32 13.79 10.07
N LYS A 122 -6.25 14.04 11.00
CA LYS A 122 -7.41 13.18 11.23
C LYS A 122 -8.44 13.35 10.11
N GLN A 123 -8.66 14.58 9.66
CA GLN A 123 -9.50 14.86 8.49
C GLN A 123 -8.84 14.31 7.20
N ILE A 124 -7.52 14.44 7.08
CA ILE A 124 -6.74 13.85 5.98
C ILE A 124 -6.89 12.32 5.97
N GLN A 125 -6.76 11.67 7.12
CA GLN A 125 -6.98 10.22 7.29
C GLN A 125 -8.36 9.79 6.77
N ILE A 126 -9.43 10.51 7.12
CA ILE A 126 -10.80 10.18 6.70
C ILE A 126 -10.94 10.29 5.17
N ILE A 127 -10.42 11.37 4.58
CA ILE A 127 -10.45 11.58 3.12
C ILE A 127 -9.66 10.47 2.41
N LEU A 128 -8.45 10.16 2.89
CA LEU A 128 -7.61 9.12 2.30
C LEU A 128 -8.21 7.72 2.45
N GLY A 129 -8.89 7.43 3.56
CA GLY A 129 -9.64 6.18 3.74
C GLY A 129 -10.74 6.01 2.70
N LYS A 130 -11.52 7.07 2.43
CA LYS A 130 -12.55 7.08 1.37
C LYS A 130 -11.95 6.96 -0.03
N CYS A 131 -10.81 7.60 -0.30
CA CYS A 131 -10.08 7.43 -1.55
C CYS A 131 -9.64 5.97 -1.73
N LEU A 132 -9.06 5.39 -0.69
CA LEU A 132 -8.56 4.01 -0.71
C LEU A 132 -9.68 2.98 -0.94
N GLU A 133 -10.84 3.16 -0.30
CA GLU A 133 -12.04 2.34 -0.54
C GLU A 133 -12.46 2.37 -2.02
N THR A 134 -12.44 3.56 -2.61
CA THR A 134 -12.79 3.77 -4.02
C THR A 134 -11.80 3.08 -4.95
N ILE A 135 -10.50 3.28 -4.74
CA ILE A 135 -9.45 2.66 -5.56
C ILE A 135 -9.53 1.12 -5.44
N LYS A 136 -9.75 0.59 -4.24
CA LYS A 136 -9.93 -0.85 -4.02
C LYS A 136 -11.10 -1.39 -4.84
N PHE A 137 -12.22 -0.69 -4.86
CA PHE A 137 -13.38 -1.06 -5.66
C PHE A 137 -13.06 -1.05 -7.16
N LEU A 138 -12.38 -0.01 -7.66
CA LEU A 138 -11.96 0.05 -9.06
C LEU A 138 -11.04 -1.14 -9.42
N HIS A 139 -10.04 -1.41 -8.60
CA HIS A 139 -9.05 -2.46 -8.84
C HIS A 139 -9.66 -3.85 -8.75
N LYS A 140 -10.41 -4.12 -7.67
CA LYS A 140 -10.89 -5.46 -7.36
C LYS A 140 -12.12 -5.84 -8.18
N ASN A 141 -13.10 -4.95 -8.24
CA ASN A 141 -14.41 -5.21 -8.82
C ASN A 141 -14.47 -4.79 -10.28
N CYS A 142 -13.94 -3.60 -10.60
CA CYS A 142 -14.04 -3.07 -11.96
C CYS A 142 -12.87 -3.48 -12.85
N LYS A 143 -11.74 -3.97 -12.30
CA LYS A 143 -10.49 -4.19 -13.06
C LYS A 143 -10.07 -2.93 -13.84
N ILE A 144 -10.25 -1.77 -13.21
CA ILE A 144 -9.93 -0.45 -13.75
C ILE A 144 -8.87 0.19 -12.85
N ILE A 145 -7.94 0.92 -13.45
CA ILE A 145 -6.96 1.77 -12.78
C ILE A 145 -7.33 3.21 -13.12
N HIS A 146 -7.41 4.08 -12.12
CA HIS A 146 -7.85 5.46 -12.31
C HIS A 146 -6.84 6.25 -13.15
N MET A 147 -5.54 6.07 -12.86
CA MET A 147 -4.39 6.71 -13.52
C MET A 147 -4.22 8.21 -13.35
N ASP A 148 -5.13 8.91 -12.67
CA ASP A 148 -5.04 10.37 -12.51
C ASP A 148 -5.73 10.83 -11.23
N LEU A 149 -5.55 10.08 -10.15
CA LEU A 149 -6.06 10.49 -8.85
C LEU A 149 -5.23 11.67 -8.32
N LYS A 150 -5.89 12.80 -8.08
CA LYS A 150 -5.29 14.07 -7.59
C LYS A 150 -6.34 14.94 -6.93
N CYS A 151 -5.95 15.98 -6.20
CA CYS A 151 -6.91 16.86 -5.52
C CYS A 151 -7.85 17.61 -6.49
N ASP A 152 -7.47 17.82 -7.75
CA ASP A 152 -8.37 18.34 -8.80
C ASP A 152 -9.53 17.38 -9.13
N ASN A 153 -9.30 16.07 -8.96
CA ASN A 153 -10.24 15.01 -9.31
C ASN A 153 -11.00 14.48 -8.08
N ILE A 154 -10.95 15.20 -6.96
CA ILE A 154 -11.71 14.88 -5.74
C ILE A 154 -12.53 16.11 -5.36
N ILE A 155 -13.86 16.01 -5.45
CA ILE A 155 -14.78 17.05 -4.99
C ILE A 155 -15.16 16.78 -3.54
N LEU A 156 -15.09 17.83 -2.70
CA LEU A 156 -15.66 17.79 -1.36
C LEU A 156 -17.13 18.26 -1.44
N ARG A 157 -18.07 17.31 -1.39
CA ARG A 157 -19.52 17.57 -1.44
C ARG A 157 -20.01 18.20 -0.14
N ASN A 158 -19.49 17.76 1.01
CA ASN A 158 -19.87 18.30 2.31
C ASN A 158 -18.69 18.25 3.29
N PHE A 159 -18.35 19.40 3.87
CA PHE A 159 -17.23 19.54 4.80
C PHE A 159 -17.49 18.85 6.15
N ASN A 160 -18.72 18.88 6.66
CA ASN A 160 -19.03 18.42 8.03
C ASN A 160 -18.77 16.92 8.23
N ASN A 161 -19.03 16.12 7.20
CA ASN A 161 -18.82 14.67 7.20
C ASN A 161 -17.69 14.24 6.25
N LEU A 162 -16.93 15.21 5.74
CA LEU A 162 -15.88 15.03 4.74
C LEU A 162 -16.34 14.18 3.55
N ASP A 163 -17.58 14.36 3.10
CA ASP A 163 -18.14 13.61 1.98
C ASP A 163 -17.43 14.00 0.69
N ILE A 164 -16.74 13.02 0.09
CA ILE A 164 -15.93 13.22 -1.11
C ILE A 164 -16.47 12.38 -2.26
N VAL A 165 -16.31 12.89 -3.46
CA VAL A 165 -16.61 12.20 -4.71
C VAL A 165 -15.38 12.27 -5.60
N ILE A 166 -14.90 11.12 -6.04
CA ILE A 166 -13.87 11.02 -7.06
C ILE A 166 -14.53 11.19 -8.42
N ILE A 167 -13.95 12.08 -9.21
CA ILE A 167 -14.44 12.46 -10.53
C ILE A 167 -13.35 12.19 -11.57
N ASP A 168 -13.77 12.18 -12.83
CA ASP A 168 -12.91 12.05 -14.01
C ASP A 168 -12.20 10.70 -14.18
N TYR A 169 -12.77 9.88 -15.08
CA TYR A 169 -12.22 8.58 -15.45
C TYR A 169 -11.66 8.60 -16.89
N GLY A 170 -11.37 9.79 -17.43
CA GLY A 170 -10.96 9.97 -18.83
C GLY A 170 -9.61 9.35 -19.17
N LEU A 171 -8.72 9.26 -18.18
CA LEU A 171 -7.41 8.60 -18.31
C LEU A 171 -7.40 7.17 -17.80
N SER A 172 -8.52 6.69 -17.24
CA SER A 172 -8.58 5.34 -16.68
C SER A 172 -8.40 4.26 -17.75
N ILE A 173 -7.80 3.15 -17.35
CA ILE A 173 -7.53 1.99 -18.22
C ILE A 173 -8.03 0.71 -17.59
N ASN A 174 -8.34 -0.26 -18.44
CA ASN A 174 -8.60 -1.62 -17.98
C ASN A 174 -7.27 -2.34 -17.69
N VAL A 175 -7.29 -3.19 -16.68
CA VAL A 175 -6.16 -4.06 -16.34
C VAL A 175 -5.84 -4.96 -17.53
N GLY A 176 -4.59 -4.93 -18.00
CA GLY A 176 -4.13 -5.67 -19.17
C GLY A 176 -4.28 -4.95 -20.51
N GLU A 177 -4.84 -3.74 -20.53
CA GLU A 177 -4.88 -2.89 -21.73
C GLU A 177 -3.47 -2.41 -22.10
N LYS A 178 -3.17 -2.32 -23.40
CA LYS A 178 -1.86 -1.82 -23.87
C LYS A 178 -1.71 -0.33 -23.57
N LYS A 179 -0.46 0.06 -23.33
CA LYS A 179 0.00 1.43 -23.02
C LYS A 179 -0.62 2.48 -23.96
N LYS A 180 -1.23 3.52 -23.39
CA LYS A 180 -1.67 4.74 -24.10
C LYS A 180 -0.51 5.75 -24.23
N ASP A 181 -0.58 6.63 -25.22
CA ASP A 181 0.37 7.75 -25.41
C ASP A 181 0.21 8.89 -24.37
N ARG A 182 -0.81 8.81 -23.50
CA ARG A 182 -1.09 9.81 -22.46
C ARG A 182 -1.06 9.18 -21.08
N TYR A 183 -0.39 9.86 -20.14
CA TYR A 183 -0.34 9.51 -18.73
C TYR A 183 -1.05 10.58 -17.90
N GLY A 184 -1.45 10.19 -16.68
CA GLY A 184 -1.92 11.15 -15.68
C GLY A 184 -0.80 12.03 -15.13
N THR A 185 -1.23 12.92 -14.26
CA THR A 185 -0.45 14.03 -13.71
C THR A 185 0.73 13.54 -12.85
N PHE A 186 0.48 12.51 -12.05
CA PHE A 186 1.47 11.90 -11.18
C PHE A 186 1.99 10.62 -11.80
N LEU A 187 3.24 10.64 -12.30
CA LEU A 187 3.90 9.45 -12.82
C LEU A 187 4.92 8.93 -11.80
N PRO A 188 4.86 7.64 -11.42
CA PRO A 188 5.92 7.05 -10.60
C PRO A 188 7.27 7.11 -11.34
N PRO A 189 8.39 7.43 -10.67
CA PRO A 189 9.69 7.63 -11.32
C PRO A 189 10.17 6.44 -12.17
N GLU A 190 9.88 5.21 -11.74
CA GLU A 190 10.20 4.00 -12.51
C GLU A 190 9.49 3.90 -13.87
N PHE A 191 8.31 4.50 -14.03
CA PHE A 191 7.60 4.56 -15.30
C PHE A 191 8.21 5.60 -16.25
N LEU A 192 8.86 6.65 -15.72
CA LEU A 192 9.68 7.58 -16.52
C LEU A 192 10.94 6.87 -17.03
N LEU A 193 11.58 6.08 -16.17
CA LEU A 193 12.88 5.45 -16.44
C LEU A 193 12.79 4.17 -17.26
N ASN A 194 11.68 3.43 -17.17
CA ASN A 194 11.47 2.23 -17.96
C ASN A 194 10.06 2.22 -18.60
N PRO A 195 9.86 2.97 -19.69
CA PRO A 195 8.59 3.04 -20.40
C PRO A 195 8.12 1.70 -20.98
N ARG A 196 8.97 0.66 -21.00
CA ARG A 196 8.63 -0.69 -21.47
C ARG A 196 8.19 -1.64 -20.35
N LEU A 197 8.14 -1.18 -19.09
CA LEU A 197 7.51 -1.93 -18.00
C LEU A 197 6.11 -2.36 -18.46
N THR A 198 5.93 -3.67 -18.62
CA THR A 198 4.65 -4.22 -19.08
C THR A 198 3.60 -3.94 -18.02
N PHE A 199 2.49 -3.34 -18.44
CA PHE A 199 1.33 -2.96 -17.63
C PHE A 199 0.60 -4.16 -16.98
N GLU A 200 1.17 -5.36 -17.00
CA GLU A 200 0.55 -6.59 -16.50
C GLU A 200 0.72 -6.79 -14.99
N ASN A 201 1.82 -6.33 -14.38
CA ASN A 201 2.11 -6.56 -12.94
C ASN A 201 2.31 -5.29 -12.10
N TYR A 202 2.39 -4.11 -12.72
CA TYR A 202 2.74 -2.83 -12.06
C TYR A 202 1.64 -1.76 -12.22
N ASN A 203 0.40 -2.16 -12.43
CA ASN A 203 -0.64 -1.23 -12.89
C ASN A 203 -1.44 -0.61 -11.72
N TYR A 204 -1.71 -1.39 -10.67
CA TYR A 204 -2.37 -0.89 -9.45
C TYR A 204 -1.48 0.01 -8.59
N ILE A 205 -0.16 -0.14 -8.69
CA ILE A 205 0.80 0.68 -7.94
C ILE A 205 0.77 2.16 -8.38
N PHE A 206 0.21 2.43 -9.57
CA PHE A 206 0.05 3.78 -10.09
C PHE A 206 -0.92 4.59 -9.21
N ASP A 207 -2.10 4.05 -8.92
CA ASP A 207 -3.08 4.72 -8.06
C ASP A 207 -2.58 4.79 -6.61
N VAL A 208 -1.77 3.82 -6.16
CA VAL A 208 -1.09 3.87 -4.86
C VAL A 208 -0.11 5.04 -4.77
N TYR A 209 0.70 5.23 -5.81
CA TYR A 209 1.61 6.38 -5.90
C TYR A 209 0.83 7.69 -5.92
N CYS A 210 -0.22 7.78 -6.74
CA CYS A 210 -1.11 8.94 -6.79
C CYS A 210 -1.75 9.24 -5.43
N LEU A 211 -2.13 8.22 -4.65
CA LEU A 211 -2.64 8.39 -3.29
C LEU A 211 -1.59 9.00 -2.34
N GLY A 212 -0.31 8.61 -2.50
CA GLY A 212 0.81 9.25 -1.80
C GLY A 212 0.96 10.73 -2.17
N CYS A 213 0.76 11.07 -3.44
CA CYS A 213 0.78 12.45 -3.93
C CYS A 213 -0.38 13.26 -3.34
N VAL A 214 -1.61 12.72 -3.41
CA VAL A 214 -2.80 13.32 -2.79
C VAL A 214 -2.59 13.54 -1.30
N SER A 215 -1.96 12.60 -0.59
CA SER A 215 -1.66 12.75 0.84
C SER A 215 -0.83 14.02 1.09
N ILE A 216 0.21 14.25 0.28
CA ILE A 216 1.05 15.44 0.40
C ILE A 216 0.27 16.70 0.03
N GLU A 217 -0.52 16.69 -1.05
CA GLU A 217 -1.37 17.84 -1.42
C GLU A 217 -2.44 18.17 -0.36
N LEU A 218 -2.97 17.16 0.34
CA LEU A 218 -3.92 17.37 1.43
C LEU A 218 -3.23 18.02 2.63
N PHE A 219 -1.97 17.67 2.90
CA PHE A 219 -1.20 18.19 4.02
C PHE A 219 -0.58 19.56 3.75
N LEU A 220 -0.04 19.77 2.55
CA LEU A 220 0.61 21.00 2.13
C LEU A 220 -0.34 21.88 1.34
N ASP A 221 -0.30 23.20 1.52
CA ASP A 221 -1.11 24.14 0.73
C ASP A 221 -0.53 24.39 -0.69
N ILE A 222 0.24 23.43 -1.21
CA ILE A 222 0.98 23.53 -2.47
C ILE A 222 0.63 22.32 -3.33
N ALA A 223 0.34 22.57 -4.61
CA ALA A 223 0.19 21.53 -5.62
C ALA A 223 1.52 20.77 -5.79
N CYS A 224 1.50 19.45 -5.73
CA CYS A 224 2.71 18.68 -5.97
C CYS A 224 3.05 18.72 -7.46
N ASP A 225 4.13 19.38 -7.87
CA ASP A 225 4.67 19.17 -9.22
C ASP A 225 5.49 17.87 -9.22
N SER A 226 5.11 16.91 -10.07
CA SER A 226 5.83 15.65 -10.25
C SER A 226 7.32 15.83 -10.59
N ARG A 227 7.73 17.04 -11.01
CA ARG A 227 9.12 17.41 -11.34
C ARG A 227 10.00 17.80 -10.15
N HIS A 228 9.43 18.23 -9.01
CA HIS A 228 10.23 18.73 -7.87
C HIS A 228 10.72 17.61 -6.91
N GLY A 229 10.32 16.36 -7.16
CA GLY A 229 10.76 15.19 -6.41
C GLY A 229 10.12 15.12 -5.02
N PHE A 230 9.19 14.18 -4.84
CA PHE A 230 8.47 13.97 -3.58
C PHE A 230 9.39 13.74 -2.36
N ASP A 231 10.57 13.17 -2.58
CA ASP A 231 11.57 12.97 -1.54
C ASP A 231 12.05 14.29 -0.92
N ASN A 232 12.09 15.39 -1.69
CA ASN A 232 12.47 16.70 -1.19
C ASN A 232 11.38 17.27 -0.27
N TYR A 233 10.11 17.19 -0.71
CA TYR A 233 8.97 17.60 0.12
C TYR A 233 8.90 16.83 1.45
N LEU A 234 9.13 15.53 1.38
CA LEU A 234 9.17 14.67 2.57
C LEU A 234 10.29 15.06 3.53
N LYS A 235 11.50 15.32 3.01
CA LYS A 235 12.65 15.74 3.84
C LYS A 235 12.41 17.10 4.48
N GLU A 236 11.91 18.08 3.73
CA GLU A 236 11.69 19.45 4.22
C GLU A 236 10.59 19.55 5.27
N ASN A 237 9.58 18.66 5.21
CA ASN A 237 8.40 18.73 6.08
C ASN A 237 8.30 17.55 7.06
N GLN A 238 9.34 16.71 7.16
CA GLN A 238 9.33 15.51 8.02
C GLN A 238 8.99 15.83 9.48
N ASN A 239 9.45 16.97 9.97
CA ASN A 239 9.24 17.40 11.36
C ASN A 239 7.84 18.00 11.62
N LYS A 240 7.03 18.22 10.57
CA LYS A 240 5.67 18.79 10.68
C LYS A 240 4.58 17.71 10.63
N MET A 241 4.89 16.54 10.08
CA MET A 241 3.98 15.42 9.94
C MET A 241 4.09 14.48 11.14
N SER A 242 2.99 13.84 11.53
CA SER A 242 3.07 12.68 12.41
C SER A 242 3.87 11.58 11.71
N PRO A 243 4.65 10.78 12.45
CA PRO A 243 5.41 9.72 11.81
C PRO A 243 4.57 8.60 11.20
N LEU A 244 3.34 8.38 11.67
CA LEU A 244 2.42 7.47 10.97
C LEU A 244 2.00 8.02 9.61
N PHE A 245 1.71 9.30 9.54
CA PHE A 245 1.37 9.93 8.27
C PHE A 245 2.59 9.96 7.32
N SER A 246 3.77 10.31 7.85
CA SER A 246 5.03 10.23 7.10
C SER A 246 5.34 8.82 6.61
N ASN A 247 5.11 7.79 7.44
CA ASN A 247 5.28 6.39 7.04
C ASN A 247 4.27 6.02 5.94
N PHE A 248 3.00 6.39 6.09
CA PHE A 248 1.97 6.13 5.07
C PHE A 248 2.38 6.69 3.70
N ILE A 249 2.82 7.94 3.65
CA ILE A 249 3.28 8.57 2.41
C ILE A 249 4.48 7.83 1.83
N LYS A 250 5.50 7.52 2.64
CA LYS A 250 6.67 6.75 2.20
C LYS A 250 6.29 5.39 1.64
N LYS A 251 5.32 4.69 2.25
CA LYS A 251 4.80 3.40 1.77
C LYS A 251 4.04 3.54 0.45
N CYS A 252 3.31 4.63 0.24
CA CYS A 252 2.64 4.90 -1.04
C CYS A 252 3.63 5.19 -2.18
N ILE A 253 4.67 5.97 -1.88
CA ILE A 253 5.67 6.40 -2.87
C ILE A 253 6.68 5.29 -3.18
N ASN A 254 6.95 4.40 -2.22
CA ASN A 254 7.74 3.20 -2.44
C ASN A 254 6.87 2.16 -3.17
N THR A 255 6.77 2.35 -4.48
CA THR A 255 5.97 1.70 -5.54
C THR A 255 5.86 0.16 -5.55
N LYS A 256 6.40 -0.54 -4.56
CA LYS A 256 6.34 -2.01 -4.45
C LYS A 256 5.14 -2.51 -3.61
N LEU A 257 4.32 -1.60 -3.07
CA LEU A 257 3.26 -1.93 -2.13
C LEU A 257 1.86 -1.99 -2.80
N ASP A 258 1.27 -3.20 -2.82
CA ASP A 258 -0.16 -3.42 -3.11
C ASP A 258 -1.07 -2.65 -2.15
N ILE A 259 -2.22 -2.21 -2.68
CA ILE A 259 -3.25 -1.42 -1.99
C ILE A 259 -3.76 -2.06 -0.71
N LYS A 260 -3.82 -3.41 -0.65
CA LYS A 260 -4.22 -4.15 0.56
C LYS A 260 -3.31 -3.85 1.75
N ALA A 261 -2.03 -3.58 1.51
CA ALA A 261 -1.10 -3.24 2.59
C ALA A 261 -1.36 -1.83 3.15
N LEU A 262 -1.97 -0.94 2.35
CA LEU A 262 -2.35 0.40 2.80
C LEU A 262 -3.65 0.40 3.61
N GLU A 263 -4.59 -0.51 3.33
CA GLU A 263 -5.86 -0.60 4.06
C GLU A 263 -5.68 -0.86 5.54
N ILE A 264 -4.69 -1.69 5.85
CA ILE A 264 -4.36 -2.08 7.23
C ILE A 264 -3.32 -1.13 7.84
N HIS A 265 -2.85 -0.14 7.11
CA HIS A 265 -1.85 0.79 7.61
C HIS A 265 -2.38 1.54 8.84
N PRO A 266 -1.59 1.69 9.93
CA PRO A 266 -2.06 2.31 11.17
C PRO A 266 -2.63 3.73 10.99
N PHE A 267 -2.07 4.50 10.05
CA PHE A 267 -2.62 5.81 9.67
C PHE A 267 -4.02 5.76 9.07
N ILE A 268 -4.43 4.68 8.37
CA ILE A 268 -5.76 4.61 7.72
C ILE A 268 -6.80 3.99 8.65
N ASN A 269 -6.45 2.90 9.33
CA ASN A 269 -7.44 2.10 10.06
C ASN A 269 -7.92 2.77 11.37
N GLY A 270 -7.34 3.90 11.78
CA GLY A 270 -7.74 4.65 12.99
C GLY A 270 -7.65 3.86 14.30
N ASN A 271 -7.19 2.61 14.25
CA ASN A 271 -7.19 1.64 15.32
C ASN A 271 -5.74 1.21 15.54
N TYR A 272 -5.07 1.96 16.41
CA TYR A 272 -3.72 1.73 16.89
C TYR A 272 -3.57 0.39 17.65
N GLY A 273 -4.68 -0.30 17.94
CA GLY A 273 -4.73 -1.62 18.58
C GLY A 273 -4.69 -2.83 17.63
N ASP A 274 -4.92 -2.68 16.31
CA ASP A 274 -4.95 -3.82 15.37
C ASP A 274 -3.61 -4.02 14.62
N VAL A 275 -2.55 -3.47 15.20
CA VAL A 275 -1.15 -3.57 14.77
C VAL A 275 -0.69 -5.04 14.68
N LYS A 276 -1.19 -5.93 15.56
CA LYS A 276 -0.95 -7.37 15.48
C LYS A 276 -1.49 -7.98 14.18
N ARG A 277 -2.63 -7.50 13.68
CA ARG A 277 -3.20 -7.92 12.39
C ARG A 277 -2.41 -7.34 11.22
N TYR A 278 -1.97 -6.08 11.31
CA TYR A 278 -1.06 -5.46 10.34
C TYR A 278 0.24 -6.25 10.19
N PHE A 279 0.92 -6.57 11.30
CA PHE A 279 2.16 -7.34 11.27
C PHE A 279 1.96 -8.82 10.96
N LYS A 280 0.87 -9.45 11.39
CA LYS A 280 0.51 -10.79 10.92
C LYS A 280 0.33 -10.80 9.41
N LEU A 281 -0.39 -9.82 8.87
CA LEU A 281 -0.53 -9.68 7.42
C LEU A 281 0.81 -9.36 6.77
N LEU A 282 1.67 -8.49 7.31
CA LEU A 282 3.02 -8.23 6.78
C LEU A 282 3.99 -9.40 6.95
N LYS A 283 3.74 -10.36 7.85
CA LYS A 283 4.46 -11.64 7.89
C LYS A 283 3.95 -12.59 6.80
N GLU A 284 2.64 -12.59 6.54
CA GLU A 284 1.97 -13.42 5.52
C GLU A 284 2.05 -12.85 4.09
N THR A 285 2.15 -11.52 3.94
CA THR A 285 2.09 -10.76 2.68
C THR A 285 3.36 -10.88 1.85
N PRO A 286 4.59 -10.88 2.40
CA PRO A 286 5.80 -11.22 1.68
C PRO A 286 5.65 -12.62 1.09
N LEU A 287 5.20 -13.61 1.86
CA LEU A 287 4.98 -14.97 1.34
C LEU A 287 3.97 -14.99 0.19
N LYS A 288 2.84 -14.28 0.34
CA LYS A 288 1.81 -14.20 -0.71
C LYS A 288 2.27 -13.43 -1.96
N LYS A 289 2.88 -12.26 -1.79
CA LYS A 289 3.41 -11.42 -2.87
C LYS A 289 4.63 -12.04 -3.55
N ILE A 290 5.48 -12.78 -2.83
CA ILE A 290 6.61 -13.51 -3.41
C ILE A 290 6.08 -14.65 -4.28
N ARG A 291 5.06 -15.40 -3.82
CA ARG A 291 4.36 -16.43 -4.63
C ARG A 291 3.79 -15.85 -5.92
N GLU A 292 3.10 -14.71 -5.82
CA GLU A 292 2.48 -14.03 -6.96
C GLU A 292 3.52 -13.38 -7.90
N LYS A 293 4.52 -12.66 -7.37
CA LYS A 293 5.50 -11.87 -8.14
C LYS A 293 6.47 -12.71 -8.95
N PHE A 294 6.85 -13.89 -8.45
CA PHE A 294 7.77 -14.78 -9.16
C PHE A 294 7.06 -15.86 -9.96
N ASN A 295 5.73 -15.75 -10.12
CA ASN A 295 4.89 -16.72 -10.82
C ASN A 295 5.25 -18.16 -10.37
N ILE A 296 5.27 -18.37 -9.05
CA ILE A 296 5.83 -19.59 -8.45
C ILE A 296 4.84 -20.74 -8.65
N VAL A 297 5.02 -21.48 -9.74
CA VAL A 297 4.21 -22.67 -10.09
C VAL A 297 4.88 -23.98 -9.64
N ASP A 298 6.19 -23.99 -9.37
CA ASP A 298 6.88 -25.22 -8.94
C ASP A 298 8.28 -24.98 -8.34
N ASN A 299 8.75 -25.95 -7.53
CA ASN A 299 10.14 -26.19 -7.10
C ASN A 299 11.03 -25.04 -6.54
N SER A 300 10.54 -23.85 -6.20
CA SER A 300 11.40 -22.75 -5.67
C SER A 300 11.26 -22.46 -4.16
N ILE A 301 10.36 -23.18 -3.48
CA ILE A 301 10.06 -23.06 -2.05
C ILE A 301 10.41 -24.40 -1.37
N LEU A 302 11.12 -24.36 -0.24
CA LEU A 302 11.29 -25.49 0.66
C LEU A 302 10.60 -25.18 2.01
N LEU A 303 9.68 -26.05 2.43
CA LEU A 303 8.92 -25.92 3.67
C LEU A 303 9.12 -27.18 4.53
N ILE A 304 9.86 -27.07 5.62
CA ILE A 304 10.14 -28.21 6.52
C ILE A 304 9.28 -28.02 7.76
N ASN A 305 8.39 -28.97 8.08
CA ASN A 305 7.47 -28.87 9.21
C ASN A 305 7.29 -30.22 9.91
N ASP A 306 7.30 -30.22 11.24
CA ASP A 306 7.42 -31.43 12.06
C ASP A 306 6.14 -31.78 12.84
N SER A 307 4.96 -31.32 12.44
CA SER A 307 3.73 -31.67 13.16
C SER A 307 2.48 -31.80 12.28
N SER A 308 2.03 -33.07 12.19
CA SER A 308 0.75 -33.61 11.71
C SER A 308 0.71 -34.16 10.27
N PRO A 309 0.05 -35.33 10.05
CA PRO A 309 -0.05 -35.95 8.74
C PRO A 309 -0.95 -35.11 7.83
N LEU A 310 -0.46 -34.79 6.64
CA LEU A 310 -1.11 -33.98 5.63
C LEU A 310 -2.27 -34.75 4.95
N TYR A 311 -3.36 -34.98 5.68
CA TYR A 311 -4.61 -35.47 5.10
C TYR A 311 -5.46 -34.27 4.67
N ASN A 312 -5.27 -33.83 3.41
CA ASN A 312 -6.06 -32.91 2.58
C ASN A 312 -5.22 -31.84 1.86
N LEU A 313 -4.09 -32.26 1.27
CA LEU A 313 -3.41 -31.47 0.25
C LEU A 313 -3.86 -31.96 -1.13
N ASN A 314 -4.34 -31.03 -1.97
CA ASN A 314 -4.72 -31.34 -3.35
C ASN A 314 -3.45 -31.68 -4.18
N GLU A 315 -3.60 -32.20 -5.39
CA GLU A 315 -2.48 -32.65 -6.24
C GLU A 315 -1.40 -31.58 -6.51
N ASN A 316 -1.74 -30.29 -6.41
CA ASN A 316 -0.76 -29.19 -6.55
C ASN A 316 0.08 -28.99 -5.28
N ASP A 317 -0.46 -29.30 -4.12
CA ASP A 317 0.21 -29.19 -2.82
C ASP A 317 1.12 -30.41 -2.53
N LYS A 318 1.00 -31.50 -3.29
CA LYS A 318 1.86 -32.70 -3.20
C LYS A 318 3.32 -32.48 -3.64
N LYS A 319 3.66 -31.29 -4.15
CA LYS A 319 5.03 -30.93 -4.60
C LYS A 319 5.86 -30.16 -3.55
N MET A 320 5.31 -29.95 -2.34
CA MET A 320 6.05 -29.48 -1.17
C MET A 320 6.89 -30.62 -0.57
N ILE A 321 8.20 -30.40 -0.36
CA ILE A 321 9.05 -31.35 0.37
C ILE A 321 8.95 -31.02 1.86
N VAL A 322 8.19 -31.84 2.61
CA VAL A 322 8.02 -31.77 4.07
C VAL A 322 8.76 -32.96 4.68
N PHE A 323 9.64 -32.72 5.66
CA PHE A 323 10.37 -33.78 6.38
C PHE A 323 9.87 -33.90 7.82
N GLY A 324 9.81 -35.12 8.33
CA GLY A 324 9.63 -35.44 9.75
C GLY A 324 10.88 -36.12 10.34
N GLU A 325 11.02 -36.03 11.67
CA GLU A 325 11.91 -36.74 12.62
C GLU A 325 13.42 -36.86 12.37
N SER A 326 13.99 -36.56 11.18
CA SER A 326 15.46 -36.63 10.98
C SER A 326 16.02 -35.63 9.95
N PHE A 327 16.34 -34.43 10.43
CA PHE A 327 16.79 -33.28 9.61
C PHE A 327 18.21 -33.44 9.02
N ASN A 328 19.15 -34.11 9.70
CA ASN A 328 20.58 -33.97 9.41
C ASN A 328 21.17 -34.82 8.26
N ASN A 329 20.38 -35.59 7.49
CA ASN A 329 20.93 -36.44 6.41
C ASN A 329 20.09 -36.50 5.12
N VAL A 330 19.01 -35.73 4.99
CA VAL A 330 18.03 -35.93 3.90
C VAL A 330 18.03 -34.80 2.87
N ILE A 331 18.52 -33.60 3.21
CA ILE A 331 18.57 -32.47 2.29
C ILE A 331 19.91 -32.44 1.57
N SER A 332 19.96 -33.01 0.37
CA SER A 332 21.12 -32.85 -0.50
C SER A 332 21.26 -31.39 -0.95
N LYS A 333 22.50 -30.90 -1.15
CA LYS A 333 22.78 -29.59 -1.76
C LYS A 333 21.96 -29.35 -3.03
N LYS A 334 21.77 -30.40 -3.84
CA LYS A 334 20.96 -30.42 -5.06
C LYS A 334 19.48 -30.11 -4.84
N MET A 335 18.91 -30.47 -3.69
CA MET A 335 17.51 -30.13 -3.34
C MET A 335 17.32 -28.65 -2.99
N LEU A 336 18.40 -27.97 -2.62
CA LEU A 336 18.41 -26.55 -2.29
C LEU A 336 18.78 -25.67 -3.49
N GLU A 337 19.37 -26.23 -4.53
CA GLU A 337 19.68 -25.49 -5.76
C GLU A 337 18.44 -24.81 -6.35
N ASN A 338 18.59 -23.55 -6.77
CA ASN A 338 17.55 -22.70 -7.35
C ASN A 338 16.39 -22.29 -6.42
N LYS A 339 16.47 -22.56 -5.10
CA LYS A 339 15.46 -22.07 -4.14
C LYS A 339 15.74 -20.60 -3.79
N LYS A 340 14.68 -19.78 -3.77
CA LYS A 340 14.75 -18.37 -3.36
C LYS A 340 14.15 -18.12 -1.97
N ILE A 341 13.29 -19.04 -1.52
CA ILE A 341 12.60 -19.00 -0.22
C ILE A 341 12.86 -20.31 0.50
N VAL A 342 13.35 -20.21 1.74
CA VAL A 342 13.57 -21.37 2.61
C VAL A 342 12.86 -21.12 3.94
N ILE A 343 12.01 -22.07 4.36
CA ILE A 343 11.38 -22.07 5.68
C ILE A 343 11.65 -23.41 6.36
N ILE A 344 12.23 -23.34 7.55
CA ILE A 344 12.62 -24.46 8.38
C ILE A 344 11.85 -24.33 9.69
N ASN A 345 10.96 -25.27 10.01
CA ASN A 345 10.25 -25.32 11.29
C ASN A 345 10.62 -26.59 12.05
N ASN A 346 10.88 -26.46 13.35
CA ASN A 346 11.27 -27.49 14.30
C ASN A 346 12.38 -28.43 13.78
N PRO A 347 13.62 -27.95 13.55
CA PRO A 347 14.73 -28.85 13.30
C PRO A 347 14.92 -29.73 14.55
N ASN A 348 14.79 -31.05 14.39
CA ASN A 348 14.89 -32.04 15.47
C ASN A 348 16.28 -32.17 16.13
N ARG A 349 17.29 -31.45 15.60
CA ARG A 349 18.66 -31.34 16.14
C ARG A 349 19.22 -29.95 15.83
N GLU A 350 20.31 -29.57 16.50
CA GLU A 350 21.13 -28.39 16.15
C GLU A 350 21.37 -28.34 14.64
N ILE A 351 21.12 -27.17 14.03
CA ILE A 351 21.47 -26.94 12.63
C ILE A 351 22.98 -26.72 12.64
N GLY A 352 23.72 -27.81 12.45
CA GLY A 352 25.18 -27.80 12.53
C GLY A 352 25.85 -26.88 11.50
N ILE A 353 27.14 -26.65 11.75
CA ILE A 353 28.07 -25.76 11.03
C ILE A 353 28.12 -26.02 9.50
N ASP A 354 27.73 -27.22 9.05
CA ASP A 354 27.75 -27.64 7.65
C ASP A 354 26.43 -27.42 6.88
N PHE A 355 25.43 -26.77 7.46
CA PHE A 355 24.17 -26.50 6.77
C PHE A 355 24.33 -25.45 5.67
N TYR A 356 24.39 -25.92 4.42
CA TYR A 356 24.52 -25.07 3.23
C TYR A 356 23.18 -24.43 2.86
N ILE A 357 23.09 -23.10 2.91
CA ILE A 357 21.98 -22.34 2.32
C ILE A 357 22.44 -21.76 0.97
N PRO A 358 21.71 -21.99 -0.14
CA PRO A 358 22.07 -21.47 -1.46
C PRO A 358 22.24 -19.95 -1.46
N LYS A 359 23.18 -19.48 -2.29
CA LYS A 359 23.50 -18.05 -2.39
C LYS A 359 22.33 -17.24 -2.96
N GLU A 360 21.41 -17.87 -3.67
CA GLU A 360 20.25 -17.27 -4.34
C GLU A 360 19.06 -17.02 -3.40
N VAL A 361 19.11 -17.55 -2.16
CA VAL A 361 18.04 -17.37 -1.18
C VAL A 361 17.95 -15.90 -0.74
N ILE A 362 16.77 -15.32 -0.92
CA ILE A 362 16.45 -13.94 -0.54
C ILE A 362 15.54 -13.86 0.70
N TYR A 363 14.88 -14.98 1.04
CA TYR A 363 14.03 -15.11 2.23
C TYR A 363 14.36 -16.40 2.97
N LEU A 364 14.67 -16.30 4.25
CA LEU A 364 14.99 -17.41 5.13
C LEU A 364 14.21 -17.28 6.44
N SER A 365 13.45 -18.31 6.79
CA SER A 365 12.81 -18.44 8.10
C SER A 365 13.26 -19.73 8.74
N ILE A 366 13.74 -19.67 9.97
CA ILE A 366 14.14 -20.82 10.77
C ILE A 366 13.44 -20.70 12.11
N LYS A 367 12.65 -21.70 12.48
CA LYS A 367 11.87 -21.76 13.71
C LYS A 367 12.12 -23.10 14.39
N GLY A 368 12.41 -23.12 15.68
CA GLY A 368 12.57 -24.33 16.50
C GLY A 368 13.85 -24.35 17.36
N LYS A 369 14.06 -25.44 18.10
CA LYS A 369 14.93 -25.48 19.30
C LYS A 369 16.44 -25.68 19.06
N GLY A 370 16.93 -25.59 17.83
CA GLY A 370 18.35 -25.82 17.50
C GLY A 370 19.23 -24.58 17.65
N GLU A 371 20.53 -24.76 17.88
CA GLU A 371 21.54 -23.70 17.70
C GLU A 371 21.77 -23.44 16.19
N PHE A 372 22.01 -22.17 15.82
CA PHE A 372 22.30 -21.75 14.45
C PHE A 372 23.44 -20.74 14.43
N GLU A 373 24.55 -21.08 13.76
CA GLU A 373 25.68 -20.17 13.57
C GLU A 373 25.50 -19.32 12.31
N PHE A 374 25.49 -18.00 12.49
CA PHE A 374 25.19 -17.07 11.40
C PHE A 374 26.36 -16.82 10.43
N GLU A 375 27.62 -17.04 10.82
CA GLU A 375 28.80 -16.56 10.07
C GLU A 375 28.96 -17.15 8.67
N ASN A 376 28.75 -18.47 8.56
CA ASN A 376 28.96 -19.21 7.31
C ASN A 376 27.65 -19.65 6.63
N SER A 377 26.52 -19.59 7.34
CA SER A 377 25.26 -20.16 6.86
C SER A 377 24.32 -19.12 6.22
N ILE A 378 24.56 -17.81 6.41
CA ILE A 378 23.69 -16.76 5.85
C ILE A 378 24.10 -16.39 4.41
N PRO A 379 23.20 -16.52 3.42
CA PRO A 379 23.45 -16.10 2.04
C PRO A 379 23.68 -14.60 1.91
N ASN A 380 24.63 -14.21 1.05
CA ASN A 380 24.89 -12.79 0.78
C ASN A 380 23.70 -12.05 0.18
N ASN A 381 22.80 -12.73 -0.55
CA ASN A 381 21.63 -12.10 -1.19
C ASN A 381 20.40 -12.03 -0.27
N LEU A 382 20.52 -12.49 0.98
CA LEU A 382 19.39 -12.56 1.88
C LEU A 382 18.85 -11.17 2.21
N GLU A 383 17.57 -10.92 1.89
CA GLU A 383 16.89 -9.65 2.18
C GLU A 383 16.00 -9.73 3.43
N THR A 384 15.42 -10.90 3.70
CA THR A 384 14.57 -11.13 4.87
C THR A 384 15.02 -12.36 5.63
N PHE A 385 15.28 -12.19 6.93
CA PHE A 385 15.69 -13.27 7.83
C PHE A 385 14.79 -13.32 9.06
N ILE A 386 14.22 -14.50 9.32
CA ILE A 386 13.43 -14.79 10.51
C ILE A 386 14.09 -15.95 11.24
N TYR A 387 14.39 -15.76 12.51
CA TYR A 387 14.94 -16.78 13.38
C TYR A 387 14.14 -16.84 14.69
N GLU A 388 13.59 -18.01 14.98
CA GLU A 388 12.81 -18.34 16.18
C GLU A 388 13.42 -19.60 16.80
N GLY A 389 14.67 -19.50 17.25
CA GLY A 389 15.37 -20.56 17.97
C GLY A 389 16.14 -20.03 19.17
N GLU A 390 16.83 -20.91 19.89
CA GLU A 390 17.71 -20.44 20.97
C GLU A 390 18.89 -19.68 20.37
N ILE A 391 19.19 -18.52 20.92
CA ILE A 391 20.38 -17.74 20.60
C ILE A 391 21.20 -17.75 21.89
N ARG A 392 22.25 -18.57 21.95
CA ARG A 392 23.11 -18.70 23.14
C ARG A 392 24.37 -17.83 23.08
N ASN A 393 24.78 -17.46 21.86
CA ASN A 393 25.98 -16.69 21.59
C ASN A 393 25.63 -15.33 20.96
N GLU A 394 26.62 -14.45 20.89
CA GLU A 394 26.47 -13.14 20.24
C GLU A 394 26.04 -13.28 18.78
N ILE A 395 25.18 -12.38 18.32
CA ILE A 395 24.84 -12.28 16.89
C ILE A 395 26.09 -11.80 16.14
N SER A 396 26.68 -12.67 15.34
CA SER A 396 27.69 -12.32 14.34
C SER A 396 27.22 -12.75 12.94
N GLY A 397 27.99 -12.55 11.89
CA GLY A 397 27.72 -13.18 10.59
C GLY A 397 26.57 -12.65 9.71
N LEU A 398 25.68 -11.80 10.24
CA LEU A 398 24.61 -11.16 9.46
C LEU A 398 25.17 -10.38 8.27
N LYS A 399 24.55 -10.55 7.10
CA LYS A 399 25.02 -9.94 5.84
C LYS A 399 24.38 -8.58 5.60
N ASN A 400 25.12 -7.69 4.92
CA ASN A 400 24.70 -6.31 4.64
C ASN A 400 23.51 -6.17 3.69
N ASN A 401 22.97 -7.24 3.09
CA ASN A 401 21.78 -7.13 2.25
C ASN A 401 20.46 -7.31 3.01
N ILE A 402 20.51 -7.71 4.28
CA ILE A 402 19.32 -7.95 5.09
C ILE A 402 18.62 -6.62 5.37
N LYS A 403 17.36 -6.51 4.94
CA LYS A 403 16.49 -5.36 5.16
C LYS A 403 15.50 -5.62 6.30
N HIS A 404 15.03 -6.86 6.41
CA HIS A 404 14.07 -7.27 7.44
C HIS A 404 14.68 -8.38 8.29
N LEU A 405 14.80 -8.14 9.60
CA LEU A 405 15.38 -9.07 10.55
C LEU A 405 14.41 -9.30 11.71
N ILE A 406 14.07 -10.57 11.97
CA ILE A 406 13.19 -10.99 13.05
C ILE A 406 13.90 -12.04 13.87
N LEU A 407 14.14 -11.76 15.15
CA LEU A 407 14.78 -12.66 16.10
C LEU A 407 13.82 -12.89 17.29
N GLU A 408 12.91 -13.85 17.18
CA GLU A 408 11.74 -13.95 18.09
C GLU A 408 12.07 -14.34 19.53
N ASN A 409 13.22 -15.00 19.76
CA ASN A 409 13.67 -15.45 21.10
C ASN A 409 14.89 -14.66 21.62
N TYR A 410 15.17 -13.49 21.05
CA TYR A 410 16.28 -12.66 21.49
C TYR A 410 15.90 -11.82 22.72
N ASN A 411 15.92 -12.44 23.91
CA ASN A 411 15.42 -11.82 25.14
C ASN A 411 16.54 -11.33 26.10
N GLU A 412 17.63 -12.08 26.23
CA GLU A 412 18.62 -11.89 27.32
C GLU A 412 20.02 -11.47 26.83
N LEU A 413 20.26 -11.52 25.52
CA LEU A 413 21.57 -11.27 24.95
C LEU A 413 21.79 -9.79 24.61
N PHE A 414 22.98 -9.28 24.95
CA PHE A 414 23.39 -7.93 24.56
C PHE A 414 23.76 -7.85 23.07
N ILE A 415 23.22 -6.85 22.38
CA ILE A 415 23.67 -6.48 21.04
C ILE A 415 24.88 -5.58 21.17
N LYS A 416 26.05 -6.06 20.73
CA LYS A 416 27.24 -5.23 20.58
C LYS A 416 27.11 -4.28 19.39
N ILE A 417 27.85 -3.18 19.46
CA ILE A 417 27.94 -2.18 18.39
C ILE A 417 28.26 -2.88 17.06
N HIS A 418 27.58 -2.47 15.98
CA HIS A 418 27.77 -2.95 14.61
C HIS A 418 27.39 -4.41 14.32
N ARG A 419 26.68 -5.10 15.21
CA ARG A 419 26.23 -6.49 14.94
C ARG A 419 24.96 -6.58 14.09
N ILE A 420 24.09 -5.57 14.15
CA ILE A 420 22.94 -5.46 13.22
C ILE A 420 23.40 -4.69 11.98
N PRO A 421 23.22 -5.23 10.76
CA PRO A 421 23.64 -4.56 9.54
C PRO A 421 22.97 -3.17 9.36
N PRO A 422 23.69 -2.14 8.89
CA PRO A 422 23.11 -0.81 8.64
C PRO A 422 21.98 -0.78 7.61
N SER A 423 21.83 -1.81 6.80
CA SER A 423 20.77 -1.97 5.81
C SER A 423 19.43 -2.41 6.38
N VAL A 424 19.40 -2.86 7.64
CA VAL A 424 18.17 -3.28 8.31
C VAL A 424 17.26 -2.07 8.52
N THR A 425 16.07 -2.11 7.92
CA THR A 425 15.02 -1.09 8.08
C THR A 425 13.88 -1.58 8.98
N PHE A 426 13.66 -2.90 9.06
CA PHE A 426 12.71 -3.53 9.97
C PHE A 426 13.43 -4.50 10.91
N LEU A 427 13.30 -4.30 12.21
CA LEU A 427 13.90 -5.13 13.25
C LEU A 427 12.86 -5.56 14.29
N GLN A 428 12.68 -6.87 14.47
CA GLN A 428 11.93 -7.43 15.59
C GLN A 428 12.87 -8.23 16.51
N LEU A 429 12.84 -7.95 17.82
CA LEU A 429 13.67 -8.58 18.84
C LEU A 429 12.80 -9.11 19.97
N GLY A 430 12.83 -10.42 20.20
CA GLY A 430 12.26 -11.05 21.39
C GLY A 430 10.75 -10.85 21.55
N ASN A 431 10.20 -11.60 22.49
CA ASN A 431 8.84 -11.39 23.00
C ASN A 431 8.84 -11.01 24.48
N SER A 432 9.99 -11.07 25.15
CA SER A 432 10.18 -10.69 26.56
C SER A 432 11.63 -10.24 26.82
N VAL A 433 12.09 -9.23 26.09
CA VAL A 433 13.42 -8.64 26.21
C VAL A 433 13.64 -8.07 27.60
N GLU A 434 14.77 -8.44 28.21
CA GLU A 434 15.17 -7.96 29.52
C GLU A 434 15.54 -6.48 29.51
N LYS A 435 15.27 -5.81 30.63
CA LYS A 435 15.60 -4.40 30.86
C LYS A 435 17.06 -4.07 30.56
N GLU A 436 18.00 -4.90 31.03
CA GLU A 436 19.42 -4.65 30.84
C GLU A 436 19.79 -4.66 29.36
N VAL A 437 19.22 -5.58 28.58
CA VAL A 437 19.43 -5.66 27.12
C VAL A 437 18.99 -4.37 26.46
N ILE A 438 17.80 -3.87 26.76
CA ILE A 438 17.29 -2.61 26.19
C ILE A 438 18.25 -1.46 26.51
N LYS A 439 18.61 -1.28 27.79
CA LYS A 439 19.44 -0.15 28.25
C LYS A 439 20.86 -0.18 27.69
N LYS A 440 21.44 -1.37 27.48
CA LYS A 440 22.83 -1.52 27.04
C LYS A 440 23.00 -1.73 25.55
N SER A 441 21.94 -2.05 24.82
CA SER A 441 22.07 -2.50 23.43
C SER A 441 21.28 -1.67 22.42
N PHE A 442 20.12 -1.15 22.81
CA PHE A 442 19.23 -0.52 21.82
C PHE A 442 19.76 0.82 21.34
N SER A 443 20.49 1.57 22.19
CA SER A 443 21.16 2.81 21.82
C SER A 443 22.18 2.65 20.68
N PHE A 444 22.67 1.42 20.45
CA PHE A 444 23.66 1.09 19.42
C PHE A 444 23.04 0.52 18.13
N LEU A 445 21.71 0.45 18.06
CA LEU A 445 21.03 0.00 16.87
C LEU A 445 21.26 0.96 15.69
N PRO A 446 21.35 0.45 14.45
CA PRO A 446 21.55 1.28 13.27
C PRO A 446 20.52 2.41 13.13
N PRO A 447 20.95 3.61 12.69
CA PRO A 447 20.04 4.75 12.54
C PRO A 447 18.98 4.54 11.45
N ASN A 448 19.20 3.61 10.52
CA ASN A 448 18.31 3.33 9.39
C ASN A 448 17.11 2.46 9.74
N ILE A 449 17.01 1.95 10.98
CA ILE A 449 15.82 1.20 11.41
C ILE A 449 14.62 2.14 11.41
N GLU A 450 13.66 1.86 10.55
CA GLU A 450 12.39 2.58 10.44
C GLU A 450 11.35 2.00 11.39
N GLU A 451 11.42 0.69 11.65
CA GLU A 451 10.45 -0.06 12.43
C GLU A 451 11.18 -1.00 13.40
N LEU A 452 11.11 -0.69 14.70
CA LEU A 452 11.64 -1.52 15.79
C LEU A 452 10.49 -2.15 16.57
N CYS A 453 10.51 -3.46 16.77
CA CYS A 453 9.49 -4.21 17.50
C CYS A 453 10.15 -5.09 18.56
N PHE A 454 9.62 -5.12 19.78
CA PHE A 454 10.04 -6.07 20.81
C PHE A 454 8.94 -6.30 21.84
N GLY A 455 9.08 -7.33 22.65
CA GLY A 455 8.27 -7.50 23.87
C GLY A 455 9.10 -7.29 25.13
N CYS A 456 8.49 -6.93 26.25
CA CYS A 456 9.12 -6.84 27.57
C CYS A 456 8.07 -6.90 28.69
N THR A 457 8.49 -7.02 29.95
CA THR A 457 7.58 -6.96 31.11
C THR A 457 7.07 -5.54 31.37
N ASP A 458 5.93 -5.39 32.06
CA ASP A 458 5.39 -4.08 32.41
C ASP A 458 6.33 -3.26 33.31
N ASP A 459 7.13 -3.91 34.15
CA ASP A 459 8.13 -3.23 34.97
C ASP A 459 9.31 -2.75 34.14
N THR A 460 9.75 -3.56 33.18
CA THR A 460 10.75 -3.12 32.19
C THR A 460 10.22 -1.93 31.40
N LEU A 461 8.96 -1.97 30.94
CA LEU A 461 8.33 -0.92 30.16
C LEU A 461 8.36 0.44 30.86
N LYS A 462 8.10 0.49 32.18
CA LYS A 462 8.10 1.73 32.97
C LYS A 462 9.49 2.37 33.10
N GLU A 463 10.54 1.59 32.85
CA GLU A 463 11.93 1.96 33.07
C GLU A 463 12.70 2.33 31.81
N ILE A 464 12.09 2.17 30.63
CA ILE A 464 12.71 2.53 29.36
C ILE A 464 12.75 4.05 29.25
N GLU A 465 13.94 4.59 29.04
CA GLU A 465 14.19 6.02 28.86
C GLU A 465 14.48 6.36 27.40
N ARG A 466 14.33 7.63 27.01
CA ARG A 466 14.57 8.07 25.62
C ARG A 466 15.96 7.72 25.12
N LYS A 467 16.96 7.77 26.01
CA LYS A 467 18.37 7.47 25.72
C LYS A 467 18.61 6.00 25.33
N ASP A 468 17.71 5.10 25.76
CA ASP A 468 17.85 3.66 25.51
C ASP A 468 17.43 3.31 24.08
N ILE A 469 16.61 4.15 23.43
CA ILE A 469 16.16 3.98 22.05
C ILE A 469 16.97 4.92 21.13
N PRO A 470 17.38 4.49 19.92
CA PRO A 470 18.06 5.36 18.95
C PRO A 470 17.30 6.66 18.70
N SER A 471 18.03 7.77 18.53
CA SER A 471 17.43 9.07 18.24
C SER A 471 16.66 9.09 16.92
N SER A 472 17.03 8.24 15.96
CA SER A 472 16.34 8.07 14.68
C SER A 472 14.97 7.39 14.80
N ILE A 473 14.74 6.62 15.87
CA ILE A 473 13.51 5.87 16.09
C ILE A 473 12.58 6.70 16.98
N ASN A 474 11.58 7.31 16.35
CA ASN A 474 10.56 8.10 17.04
C ASN A 474 9.37 7.26 17.50
N PHE A 475 9.14 6.14 16.80
CA PHE A 475 8.02 5.23 16.99
C PHE A 475 8.54 3.81 16.91
N PHE A 476 8.14 3.00 17.88
CA PHE A 476 8.58 1.62 18.00
C PHE A 476 7.48 0.83 18.70
N TYR A 477 7.48 -0.49 18.53
CA TYR A 477 6.45 -1.35 19.06
C TYR A 477 6.97 -2.09 20.29
N ILE A 478 6.23 -2.00 21.39
CA ILE A 478 6.49 -2.78 22.60
C ILE A 478 5.24 -3.59 22.92
N ASN A 479 5.38 -4.90 23.10
CA ASN A 479 4.26 -5.81 23.38
C ASN A 479 3.13 -5.71 22.35
N GLY A 480 3.49 -5.38 21.10
CA GLY A 480 2.55 -5.16 20.00
C GLY A 480 1.79 -3.83 20.06
N LYS A 481 2.12 -2.93 20.99
CA LYS A 481 1.58 -1.56 21.08
C LYS A 481 2.57 -0.57 20.49
N LEU A 482 2.09 0.40 19.72
CA LEU A 482 2.92 1.49 19.22
C LEU A 482 3.25 2.45 20.36
N MET A 483 4.53 2.72 20.55
CA MET A 483 5.06 3.53 21.63
C MET A 483 5.83 4.71 21.04
N LYS A 484 5.80 5.84 21.75
CA LYS A 484 6.67 6.98 21.49
C LYS A 484 7.10 7.63 22.80
N PHE A 485 8.16 8.43 22.75
CA PHE A 485 8.48 9.33 23.85
C PHE A 485 7.78 10.69 23.64
N LEU A 486 7.14 11.19 24.69
CA LEU A 486 6.64 12.56 24.80
C LEU A 486 7.19 13.13 26.11
N ASP A 487 7.96 14.22 26.05
CA ASP A 487 8.62 14.82 27.21
C ASP A 487 9.39 13.80 28.07
N ASN A 488 10.18 12.94 27.41
CA ASN A 488 10.91 11.81 28.00
C ASN A 488 10.06 10.73 28.68
N LYS A 489 8.74 10.81 28.63
CA LYS A 489 7.84 9.76 29.10
C LYS A 489 7.48 8.84 27.95
N LEU A 490 7.65 7.54 28.17
CA LEU A 490 7.18 6.53 27.25
C LEU A 490 5.65 6.44 27.33
N ILE A 491 4.97 6.69 26.22
CA ILE A 491 3.52 6.62 26.13
C ILE A 491 3.11 5.68 25.00
N SER A 492 1.99 4.98 25.21
CA SER A 492 1.29 4.33 24.10
C SER A 492 0.78 5.41 23.17
N TYR A 493 1.10 5.30 21.89
CA TYR A 493 0.54 6.17 20.87
C TYR A 493 -0.82 5.61 20.47
N GLN A 494 -1.87 6.32 20.89
CA GLN A 494 -3.28 5.95 20.69
C GLN A 494 -3.89 6.54 19.44
#